data_AF-A0A2P5DB92-F1
#
_entry.id   AF-A0A2P5DB92-F1
#
_cell.length_a   1.000
_cell.length_b   1.000
_cell.length_c   1.000
_cell.angle_alpha   90.00
_cell.angle_beta   90.00
_cell.angle_gamma   90.00
#
_symmetry.space_group_name_H-M   'P 1'
#
loop_
_entity.id
_entity.type
_entity.pdbx_description
1 polymer ?
#
loop_
_entity_poly.entity_id
_entity_poly.type
_entity_poly.pdbx_seq_one_letter_code
_entity_poly.pdbx_strand_id
1 'polypeptide(L)'
;MGKIEKVSSYLWRKYADYLWTKSERFLLWNMVEPYTRPKSFTPVVTIYVAAFYTGVIGAAITEQLYKEKYWEDHPGEVVPLMKPKFYPGPWKVAMGEVPAHHKEEPHKT
;
A
#
# COMPACT_ATOMS: atom_id res chain seq x y z
N MET A 1 38.09 38.69 -24.84
CA MET A 1 37.27 38.11 -23.75
C MET A 1 35.83 38.53 -23.96
N GLY A 2 35.02 37.62 -24.48
CA GLY A 2 33.70 37.89 -25.06
C GLY A 2 32.65 38.17 -23.99
N LYS A 3 31.67 39.02 -24.32
CA LYS A 3 30.54 39.37 -23.43
C LYS A 3 29.78 38.13 -22.93
N ILE A 4 29.76 37.07 -23.74
CA ILE A 4 29.14 35.76 -23.45
C ILE A 4 29.88 35.00 -22.34
N GLU A 5 31.22 35.06 -22.29
CA GLU A 5 32.03 34.42 -21.25
C GLU A 5 31.79 35.04 -19.87
N LYS A 6 31.52 36.36 -19.83
CA LYS A 6 31.19 37.06 -18.58
C LYS A 6 29.80 36.67 -18.06
N VAL A 7 28.82 36.50 -18.95
CA VAL A 7 27.46 36.10 -18.59
C VAL A 7 27.41 34.65 -18.10
N SER A 8 28.12 33.73 -18.77
CA SER A 8 28.19 32.34 -18.33
C SER A 8 28.88 32.21 -16.97
N SER A 9 29.98 32.93 -16.75
CA SER A 9 30.69 32.93 -15.46
C SER A 9 29.85 33.56 -14.33
N TYR A 10 29.08 34.61 -14.64
CA TYR A 10 28.13 35.22 -13.69
C TYR A 10 26.99 34.27 -13.31
N LEU A 11 26.37 33.62 -14.29
CA LEU A 11 25.31 32.63 -14.06
C LEU A 11 25.82 31.43 -13.25
N TRP A 12 27.02 30.94 -13.58
CA TRP A 12 27.65 29.83 -12.86
C TRP A 12 27.93 30.19 -11.39
N ARG A 13 28.46 31.40 -11.14
CA ARG A 13 28.61 31.91 -9.77
C ARG A 13 27.30 31.98 -9.03
N LYS A 14 26.25 32.56 -9.64
CA LYS A 14 24.93 32.65 -9.01
C LYS A 14 24.30 31.29 -8.70
N TYR A 15 24.49 30.32 -9.58
CA TYR A 15 24.01 28.95 -9.36
C TYR A 15 24.80 28.26 -8.25
N ALA A 16 26.12 28.40 -8.24
CA ALA A 16 26.98 27.85 -7.19
C ALA A 16 26.63 28.46 -5.82
N ASP A 17 26.45 29.78 -5.74
CA ASP A 17 26.04 30.48 -4.52
C ASP A 17 24.66 30.00 -4.03
N TYR A 18 23.71 29.78 -4.95
CA TYR A 18 22.38 29.27 -4.61
C TYR A 18 22.45 27.86 -4.03
N LEU A 19 23.18 26.96 -4.70
CA LEU A 19 23.39 25.59 -4.21
C LEU A 19 24.09 25.58 -2.86
N TRP A 20 25.12 26.41 -2.69
CA TRP A 20 25.87 26.52 -1.44
C TRP A 20 24.97 26.99 -0.28
N THR A 21 24.22 28.07 -0.48
CA THR A 21 23.28 28.60 0.52
C THR A 21 22.19 27.58 0.87
N LYS A 22 21.71 26.82 -0.13
CA LYS A 22 20.72 25.76 0.09
C LYS A 22 21.29 24.59 0.92
N SER A 23 22.53 24.19 0.63
CA SER A 23 23.23 23.13 1.36
C SER A 23 23.55 23.54 2.79
N GLU A 24 24.02 24.76 3.03
CA GLU A 24 24.27 25.29 4.38
C GLU A 24 22.98 25.34 5.20
N ARG A 25 21.88 25.81 4.62
CA ARG A 25 20.57 25.80 5.28
C ARG A 25 20.13 24.38 5.64
N PHE A 26 20.33 23.41 4.75
CA PHE A 26 20.01 22.01 5.04
C PHE A 26 20.88 21.43 6.17
N LEU A 27 22.18 21.70 6.14
CA LEU A 27 23.11 21.23 7.18
C LEU A 27 22.77 21.84 8.55
N LEU A 28 22.52 23.15 8.61
CA LEU A 28 22.05 23.84 9.82
C LEU A 28 20.72 23.25 10.31
N TRP A 29 19.81 22.92 9.39
CA TRP A 29 18.52 22.33 9.76
C TRP A 29 18.68 20.94 10.39
N ASN A 30 19.56 20.10 9.84
CA ASN A 30 19.88 18.79 10.41
C ASN A 30 20.60 18.90 11.77
N MET A 31 21.37 19.96 12.02
CA MET A 31 21.98 20.21 13.33
C MET A 31 20.96 20.66 14.38
N VAL A 32 19.89 21.36 13.96
CA VAL A 32 18.82 21.85 14.85
C VAL A 32 17.75 20.79 15.09
N GLU A 33 17.48 19.92 14.11
CA GLU A 33 16.44 18.87 14.17
C GLU A 33 16.48 18.01 15.45
N PRO A 34 17.63 17.56 15.98
CA PRO A 34 17.71 16.79 17.22
C PRO A 34 17.26 17.55 18.47
N TYR A 35 17.32 18.88 18.45
CA TYR A 35 16.87 19.76 19.54
C TYR A 35 15.39 20.14 19.40
N THR A 36 14.75 19.80 18.28
CA THR A 36 13.32 20.01 18.10
C THR A 36 12.52 18.90 18.77
N ARG A 37 11.33 19.25 19.29
CA ARG A 37 10.41 18.27 19.87
C ARG A 37 10.10 17.18 18.81
N PRO A 38 10.14 15.88 19.14
CA PRO A 38 9.79 14.83 18.20
C PRO A 38 8.38 15.09 17.65
N LYS A 39 8.24 15.02 16.32
CA LYS A 39 6.94 15.16 15.66
C LYS A 39 5.98 14.11 16.24
N SER A 40 4.73 14.51 16.47
CA SER A 40 3.76 13.65 17.14
C SER A 40 3.61 12.32 16.40
N PHE A 41 3.36 11.24 17.15
CA PHE A 41 3.05 9.93 16.60
C PHE A 41 1.66 9.87 15.94
N THR A 42 0.84 10.91 16.16
CA THR A 42 -0.51 11.07 15.63
C THR A 42 -0.64 10.84 14.11
N PRO A 43 0.12 11.50 13.22
CA PRO A 43 0.05 11.26 11.77
C PRO A 43 0.24 9.80 11.39
N VAL A 44 1.13 9.08 12.08
CA VAL A 44 1.40 7.67 11.81
C VAL A 44 0.18 6.83 12.19
N VAL A 45 -0.35 7.03 13.40
CA VAL A 45 -1.56 6.33 13.88
C VAL A 45 -2.76 6.59 12.97
N THR A 46 -2.97 7.84 12.56
CA THR A 46 -4.09 8.20 11.69
C THR A 46 -4.01 7.50 10.34
N ILE A 47 -2.82 7.39 9.76
CA ILE A 47 -2.63 6.69 8.47
C ILE A 47 -2.89 5.19 8.64
N TYR A 48 -2.39 4.57 9.72
CA TYR A 48 -2.64 3.16 9.99
C TYR A 48 -4.12 2.85 10.19
N VAL A 49 -4.83 3.68 10.96
CA VAL A 49 -6.28 3.52 11.18
C VAL A 49 -7.03 3.66 9.86
N ALA A 50 -6.72 4.68 9.06
CA ALA A 50 -7.33 4.88 7.76
C ALA A 50 -7.07 3.68 6.83
N ALA A 51 -5.83 3.22 6.73
CA ALA A 51 -5.45 2.08 5.89
C ALA A 51 -6.11 0.76 6.33
N PHE A 52 -6.28 0.55 7.64
CA PHE A 52 -6.96 -0.63 8.15
C PHE A 52 -8.43 -0.64 7.74
N TYR A 53 -9.17 0.46 7.99
CA TYR A 53 -10.60 0.52 7.68
C TYR A 53 -10.88 0.52 6.18
N THR A 54 -10.03 1.14 5.35
CA THR A 54 -10.18 1.04 3.89
C THR A 54 -10.01 -0.40 3.41
N GLY A 55 -9.07 -1.16 3.98
CA GLY A 55 -8.89 -2.59 3.70
C GLY A 55 -10.10 -3.43 4.09
N VAL A 56 -10.66 -3.23 5.29
CA VAL A 56 -11.85 -3.96 5.78
C VAL A 56 -13.07 -3.67 4.91
N ILE A 57 -13.32 -2.40 4.60
CA ILE A 57 -14.47 -2.00 3.77
C ILE A 57 -14.31 -2.56 2.34
N GLY A 58 -13.11 -2.46 1.76
CA GLY A 58 -12.83 -3.03 0.44
C GLY A 58 -13.06 -4.53 0.39
N ALA A 59 -12.58 -5.27 1.40
CA ALA A 59 -12.80 -6.72 1.51
C ALA A 59 -14.29 -7.06 1.61
N ALA A 60 -15.04 -6.34 2.44
CA ALA A 60 -16.48 -6.54 2.60
C ALA A 60 -17.24 -6.32 1.27
N ILE A 61 -16.93 -5.24 0.54
CA ILE A 61 -17.54 -4.95 -0.76
C ILE A 61 -17.24 -6.09 -1.74
N THR A 62 -15.99 -6.57 -1.82
CA THR A 62 -15.63 -7.66 -2.73
C THR A 62 -16.31 -8.98 -2.38
N GLU A 63 -16.50 -9.27 -1.10
CA GLU A 63 -17.23 -10.46 -0.64
C GLU A 63 -18.71 -10.38 -1.06
N GLN A 64 -19.35 -9.21 -0.91
CA GLN A 64 -20.75 -9.06 -1.29
C GLN A 64 -20.96 -9.15 -2.80
N LEU A 65 -20.12 -8.48 -3.60
CA LEU A 65 -20.14 -8.60 -5.06
C LEU A 65 -19.91 -10.05 -5.53
N TYR A 66 -19.02 -10.77 -4.86
CA TYR A 66 -18.79 -12.19 -5.14
C TYR A 66 -20.06 -13.01 -4.87
N LYS A 67 -20.75 -12.74 -3.77
CA LYS A 67 -22.00 -13.44 -3.42
C LYS A 67 -23.11 -13.13 -4.41
N GLU A 68 -23.35 -11.87 -4.73
CA GLU A 68 -24.38 -11.47 -5.70
C GLU A 68 -24.17 -12.19 -7.03
N LYS A 69 -22.94 -12.18 -7.55
CA LYS A 69 -22.59 -12.90 -8.78
C LYS A 69 -22.81 -14.41 -8.66
N TYR A 70 -22.44 -15.03 -7.54
CA TYR A 70 -22.62 -16.47 -7.35
C TYR A 70 -24.09 -16.87 -7.37
N TRP A 71 -24.97 -16.06 -6.75
CA TRP A 71 -26.42 -16.30 -6.75
C TRP A 71 -27.04 -16.22 -8.14
N GLU A 72 -26.56 -15.30 -8.99
CA GLU A 72 -27.01 -15.20 -10.38
C GLU A 72 -26.74 -16.49 -11.16
N ASP A 73 -25.57 -17.08 -10.93
CA ASP A 73 -25.13 -18.30 -11.62
C ASP A 73 -25.73 -19.59 -10.99
N HIS A 74 -26.01 -19.60 -9.67
CA HIS A 74 -26.42 -20.79 -8.91
C HIS A 74 -27.62 -20.49 -7.98
N PRO A 75 -28.86 -20.45 -8.51
CA PRO A 75 -30.03 -20.14 -7.70
C PRO A 75 -30.31 -21.23 -6.66
N GLY A 76 -30.41 -20.84 -5.39
CA GLY A 76 -30.79 -21.73 -4.28
C GLY A 76 -29.63 -22.51 -3.65
N GLU A 77 -28.40 -22.33 -4.13
CA GLU A 77 -27.21 -22.88 -3.49
C GLU A 77 -26.69 -21.97 -2.35
N VAL A 78 -26.06 -22.59 -1.34
CA VAL A 78 -25.39 -21.84 -0.28
C VAL A 78 -24.08 -21.27 -0.83
N VAL A 79 -23.93 -19.95 -0.74
CA VAL A 79 -22.73 -19.29 -1.27
C VAL A 79 -21.50 -19.64 -0.43
N PRO A 80 -20.44 -20.14 -1.05
CA PRO A 80 -19.17 -20.33 -0.35
C PRO A 80 -18.56 -18.97 0.04
N LEU A 81 -17.72 -18.95 1.08
CA LEU A 81 -16.95 -17.74 1.41
C LEU A 81 -15.86 -17.49 0.35
N MET A 82 -15.68 -16.24 -0.10
CA MET A 82 -14.68 -15.92 -1.13
C MET A 82 -13.27 -16.26 -0.63
N LYS A 83 -12.44 -16.83 -1.51
CA LYS A 83 -11.02 -17.03 -1.20
C LYS A 83 -10.31 -15.67 -1.01
N PRO A 84 -9.59 -15.47 0.10
CA PRO A 84 -8.85 -14.24 0.36
C PRO A 84 -7.75 -14.10 -0.69
N LYS A 85 -7.69 -12.94 -1.34
CA LYS A 85 -6.67 -12.64 -2.36
C LYS A 85 -5.27 -12.48 -1.77
N PHE A 86 -5.19 -11.99 -0.54
CA PHE A 86 -3.93 -11.62 0.11
C PHE A 86 -3.39 -12.68 1.09
N TYR A 87 -4.02 -13.85 1.17
CA TYR A 87 -3.56 -14.95 2.01
C TYR A 87 -3.07 -16.10 1.13
N PRO A 88 -1.74 -16.32 1.04
CA PRO A 88 -1.18 -17.40 0.24
C PRO A 88 -1.30 -18.78 0.90
N GLY A 89 -1.66 -18.81 2.18
CA GLY A 89 -1.82 -20.07 2.93
C GLY A 89 -3.07 -20.86 2.54
N PRO A 90 -3.24 -22.05 3.15
CA PRO A 90 -4.40 -22.89 2.91
C PRO A 90 -5.71 -22.18 3.31
N TRP A 91 -6.65 -22.09 2.37
CA TRP A 91 -7.96 -21.47 2.57
C TRP A 91 -9.01 -22.54 2.86
N LYS A 92 -9.82 -22.33 3.91
CA LYS A 92 -10.65 -23.32 4.63
C LYS A 92 -9.81 -24.22 5.53
N VAL A 93 -9.90 -24.02 6.84
CA VAL A 93 -9.29 -24.93 7.83
C VAL A 93 -10.05 -26.24 7.75
N ALA A 94 -9.38 -27.32 7.36
CA ALA A 94 -9.91 -28.66 7.51
C ALA A 94 -10.10 -28.91 9.02
N MET A 95 -11.34 -28.84 9.49
CA MET A 95 -11.72 -29.16 10.88
C MET A 95 -11.64 -30.68 11.11
N GLY A 96 -10.49 -31.29 10.80
CA GLY A 96 -10.27 -32.74 10.90
C GLY A 96 -10.80 -33.59 9.73
N GLU A 97 -11.52 -33.01 8.76
CA GLU A 97 -11.97 -33.75 7.56
C GLU A 97 -11.10 -33.46 6.33
N VAL A 98 -10.74 -34.51 5.58
CA VAL A 98 -9.89 -34.45 4.39
C VAL A 98 -10.46 -33.44 3.38
N PRO A 99 -9.63 -32.56 2.78
CA PRO A 99 -10.11 -31.55 1.85
C PRO A 99 -10.87 -32.18 0.68
N ALA A 100 -12.05 -31.64 0.38
CA ALA A 100 -13.02 -32.20 -0.59
C ALA A 100 -12.50 -32.34 -2.03
N HIS A 101 -11.30 -31.86 -2.34
CA HIS A 101 -10.67 -32.03 -3.65
C HIS A 101 -10.23 -33.49 -3.93
N HIS A 102 -10.32 -34.39 -2.94
CA HIS A 102 -10.01 -35.82 -3.06
C HIS A 102 -11.23 -36.74 -3.17
N LYS A 103 -12.45 -36.23 -3.25
CA LYS A 103 -13.61 -37.09 -3.57
C LYS A 103 -13.64 -37.31 -5.08
N GLU A 104 -12.88 -38.30 -5.53
CA GLU A 104 -13.04 -38.90 -6.86
C GLU A 104 -14.51 -39.26 -7.06
N GLU A 105 -15.10 -38.83 -8.17
CA GLU A 105 -16.47 -39.18 -8.54
C GLU A 105 -16.57 -40.70 -8.72
N PRO A 106 -17.40 -41.44 -7.95
CA PRO A 106 -17.57 -42.85 -8.19
C PRO A 106 -18.35 -43.02 -9.50
N HIS A 107 -17.72 -43.77 -10.42
CA HIS A 107 -18.24 -44.24 -11.69
C HIS A 107 -19.77 -44.37 -11.72
N LYS A 108 -20.42 -43.57 -12.58
CA LYS A 108 -21.80 -43.79 -12.99
C LYS A 108 -21.85 -45.11 -13.77
N THR A 109 -22.53 -46.10 -13.18
CA THR A 109 -22.96 -47.33 -13.85
C THR A 109 -24.40 -47.17 -14.28
#